data_AF-A0A5R2N0R0-F1
#
_entry.id   AF-A0A5R2N0R0-F1
#
_cell.length_a   1.000
_cell.length_b   1.000
_cell.length_c   1.000
_cell.angle_alpha   90.00
_cell.angle_beta   90.00
_cell.angle_gamma   90.00
#
_symmetry.space_group_name_H-M   'P 1'
#
loop_
_entity.id
_entity.type
_entity.pdbx_description
1 polymer ?
#
loop_
_entity_poly.entity_id
_entity_poly.type
_entity_poly.pdbx_seq_one_letter_code
_entity_poly.pdbx_strand_id
1 'polypeptide(L)'
;EAGFGLSCLPEPSDGDIFLDLEGDPFVGEHGLEYLFGYHFKNEAGEWSYVGDWAFSRTDEKLAFEAFIDFTTKRRETYPELHVYHYAPYEPGALKRLMGRYATREEEFDNMLRSKLFVD
;
A
#
# COMPACT_ATOMS: atom_id res chain seq x y z
N GLU A 1 -26.16 2.15 -12.49
CA GLU A 1 -26.48 3.53 -12.07
C GLU A 1 -25.19 4.25 -11.74
N ALA A 2 -25.12 5.56 -11.96
CA ALA A 2 -23.96 6.33 -11.50
C ALA A 2 -23.83 6.19 -9.98
N GLY A 3 -22.64 5.86 -9.49
CA GLY A 3 -22.41 5.61 -8.06
C GLY A 3 -22.82 4.21 -7.56
N PHE A 4 -22.85 3.19 -8.44
CA PHE A 4 -23.04 1.80 -8.03
C PHE A 4 -22.02 0.86 -8.68
N GLY A 5 -21.42 -0.04 -7.86
CA GLY A 5 -20.44 -1.03 -8.32
C GLY A 5 -19.21 -0.38 -8.96
N LEU A 6 -18.79 -0.89 -10.12
CA LEU A 6 -17.62 -0.38 -10.86
C LEU A 6 -17.76 1.09 -11.29
N SER A 7 -18.98 1.65 -11.33
CA SER A 7 -19.20 3.07 -11.62
C SER A 7 -18.84 3.99 -10.45
N CYS A 8 -18.37 3.45 -9.33
CA CYS A 8 -17.80 4.19 -8.20
C CYS A 8 -16.28 4.35 -8.31
N LEU A 9 -15.62 3.67 -9.25
CA LEU A 9 -14.17 3.75 -9.39
C LEU A 9 -13.76 5.18 -9.75
N PRO A 10 -12.65 5.67 -9.17
CA PRO A 10 -12.09 6.95 -9.56
C PRO A 10 -11.57 6.90 -11.01
N GLU A 11 -11.34 8.07 -11.59
CA GLU A 11 -10.66 8.15 -12.89
C GLU A 11 -9.25 7.53 -12.78
N PRO A 12 -8.84 6.68 -13.73
CA PRO A 12 -7.52 6.06 -13.69
C PRO A 12 -6.39 7.10 -13.71
N SER A 13 -5.34 6.84 -12.96
CA SER A 13 -4.11 7.64 -12.96
C SER A 13 -2.93 6.78 -13.40
N ASP A 14 -2.01 7.33 -14.19
CA ASP A 14 -0.73 6.65 -14.46
C ASP A 14 0.10 6.46 -13.17
N GLY A 15 -0.25 7.19 -12.11
CA GLY A 15 0.28 7.04 -10.76
C GLY A 15 -0.24 5.85 -9.98
N ASP A 16 -1.28 5.16 -10.45
CA ASP A 16 -1.96 4.11 -9.66
C ASP A 16 -1.03 2.95 -9.28
N ILE A 17 -1.30 2.40 -8.09
CA ILE A 17 -0.55 1.30 -7.49
C ILE A 17 -1.53 0.17 -7.18
N PHE A 18 -1.13 -1.07 -7.48
CA PHE A 18 -1.87 -2.28 -7.12
C PHE A 18 -1.08 -3.01 -6.04
N LEU A 19 -1.61 -3.01 -4.82
CA LEU A 19 -0.98 -3.55 -3.62
C LEU A 19 -1.54 -4.93 -3.27
N ASP A 20 -0.64 -5.82 -2.89
CA ASP A 20 -0.92 -7.14 -2.34
C ASP A 20 0.03 -7.43 -1.18
N LEU A 21 -0.52 -7.81 -0.03
CA LEU A 21 0.26 -8.13 1.17
C LEU A 21 0.04 -9.57 1.56
N GLU A 22 1.14 -10.27 1.82
CA GLU A 22 1.09 -11.64 2.31
C GLU A 22 1.66 -11.72 3.73
N GLY A 23 0.94 -12.43 4.61
CA GLY A 23 1.31 -12.55 6.01
C GLY A 23 1.05 -13.93 6.59
N ASP A 24 1.85 -14.29 7.59
CA ASP A 24 1.67 -15.50 8.39
C ASP A 24 1.31 -15.11 9.84
N PRO A 25 0.06 -15.34 10.29
CA PRO A 25 -0.39 -14.97 11.63
C PRO A 25 0.27 -15.79 12.75
N PHE A 26 0.93 -16.91 12.44
CA PHE A 26 1.52 -17.82 13.42
C PHE A 26 3.02 -17.55 13.69
N VAL A 27 3.63 -16.58 12.98
CA VAL A 27 5.02 -16.18 13.23
C VAL A 27 5.10 -15.33 14.50
N GLY A 28 5.75 -15.89 15.53
CA GLY A 28 5.90 -15.23 16.83
C GLY A 28 4.55 -15.01 17.52
N GLU A 29 4.44 -13.95 18.33
CA GLU A 29 3.21 -13.67 19.08
C GLU A 29 2.16 -12.87 18.29
N HIS A 30 2.54 -12.26 17.17
CA HIS A 30 1.69 -11.27 16.48
C HIS A 30 1.64 -11.39 14.95
N GLY A 31 2.13 -12.50 14.40
CA GLY A 31 2.19 -12.73 12.95
C GLY A 31 3.17 -11.82 12.22
N LEU A 32 3.54 -12.13 10.97
CA LEU A 32 4.50 -11.36 10.19
C LEU A 32 3.94 -11.13 8.78
N GLU A 33 3.92 -9.89 8.31
CA GLU A 33 3.78 -9.61 6.87
C GLU A 33 5.12 -9.91 6.21
N TYR A 34 5.18 -11.01 5.46
CA TYR A 34 6.43 -11.53 4.90
C TYR A 34 6.68 -11.09 3.45
N LEU A 35 5.69 -10.53 2.77
CA LEU A 35 5.85 -9.99 1.42
C LEU A 35 4.98 -8.75 1.21
N PHE A 36 5.63 -7.67 0.77
CA PHE A 36 4.98 -6.47 0.25
C PHE A 36 5.12 -6.48 -1.27
N GLY A 37 4.05 -6.90 -1.96
CA GLY A 37 3.98 -6.92 -3.41
C GLY A 37 3.24 -5.70 -3.93
N TYR A 38 3.82 -4.95 -4.87
CA TYR A 38 3.06 -3.91 -5.56
C TYR A 38 3.48 -3.70 -7.00
N HIS A 39 2.49 -3.40 -7.83
CA HIS A 39 2.63 -3.21 -9.26
C HIS A 39 2.20 -1.80 -9.67
N PHE A 40 2.96 -1.15 -10.55
CA PHE A 40 2.73 0.24 -10.95
C PHE A 40 3.34 0.52 -12.33
N LYS A 41 2.98 1.63 -12.97
CA LYS A 41 3.67 2.12 -14.18
C LYS A 41 4.92 2.92 -13.83
N ASN A 42 6.07 2.55 -14.36
CA ASN A 42 7.30 3.33 -14.20
C ASN A 42 7.29 4.60 -15.08
N GLU A 43 8.36 5.38 -15.02
CA GLU A 43 8.51 6.64 -15.77
C GLU A 43 8.48 6.46 -17.29
N ALA A 44 8.81 5.26 -17.80
CA ALA A 44 8.70 4.91 -19.21
C ALA A 44 7.28 4.48 -19.61
N GLY A 45 6.33 4.45 -18.67
CA GLY A 45 4.97 3.97 -18.87
C GLY A 45 4.83 2.44 -18.88
N GLU A 46 5.89 1.72 -18.51
CA GLU A 46 5.91 0.26 -18.48
C GLU A 46 5.53 -0.26 -17.08
N TRP A 47 4.88 -1.42 -17.05
CA TRP A 47 4.53 -2.09 -15.81
C TRP A 47 5.77 -2.59 -15.08
N SER A 48 5.90 -2.24 -13.80
CA SER A 48 7.00 -2.59 -12.91
C SER A 48 6.45 -3.16 -11.60
N TYR A 49 7.15 -4.17 -11.07
CA TYR A 49 6.79 -4.87 -9.84
C TYR A 49 7.88 -4.69 -8.80
N VAL A 50 7.48 -4.49 -7.55
CA VAL A 50 8.33 -4.62 -6.37
C VAL A 50 7.76 -5.71 -5.47
N GLY A 51 8.65 -6.53 -4.92
CA GLY A 51 8.32 -7.60 -3.99
C GLY A 51 9.34 -7.62 -2.85
N ASP A 52 9.07 -6.84 -1.81
CA ASP A 52 9.97 -6.73 -0.66
C ASP A 52 9.65 -7.85 0.34
N TRP A 53 10.60 -8.78 0.46
CA TRP A 53 10.50 -9.92 1.38
C TRP A 53 10.98 -9.55 2.78
N ALA A 54 10.21 -9.99 3.77
CA ALA A 54 10.55 -9.82 5.16
C ALA A 54 10.71 -11.18 5.87
N PHE A 55 11.90 -11.42 6.41
CA PHE A 55 12.20 -12.63 7.19
C PHE A 55 12.36 -12.34 8.69
N SER A 56 12.26 -11.06 9.06
CA SER A 56 12.36 -10.58 10.42
C SER A 56 11.49 -9.34 10.63
N ARG A 57 11.30 -8.95 11.89
CA ARG A 57 10.60 -7.71 12.24
C ARG A 57 11.26 -6.45 11.71
N THR A 58 12.59 -6.49 11.56
CA THR A 58 13.34 -5.37 10.99
C THR A 58 13.05 -5.27 9.51
N ASP A 59 13.00 -6.40 8.80
CA ASP A 59 12.69 -6.41 7.37
C ASP A 59 11.23 -6.00 7.11
N GLU A 60 10.28 -6.49 7.92
CA GLU A 60 8.86 -6.10 7.84
C GLU A 60 8.69 -4.59 8.06
N LYS A 61 9.45 -4.01 9.00
CA LYS A 61 9.49 -2.56 9.19
C LYS A 61 10.03 -1.83 7.97
N LEU A 62 11.15 -2.29 7.41
CA LEU A 62 11.78 -1.66 6.25
C LEU A 62 10.88 -1.74 5.01
N ALA A 63 10.20 -2.87 4.78
CA ALA A 63 9.26 -3.03 3.67
C ALA A 63 8.03 -2.12 3.83
N PHE A 64 7.49 -2.02 5.04
CA PHE A 64 6.42 -1.05 5.35
C PHE A 64 6.87 0.39 5.06
N GLU A 65 8.03 0.80 5.58
CA GLU A 65 8.56 2.15 5.36
C GLU A 65 8.81 2.43 3.87
N ALA A 66 9.40 1.47 3.16
CA ALA A 66 9.65 1.57 1.73
C ALA A 66 8.37 1.77 0.91
N PHE A 67 7.31 1.02 1.21
CA PHE A 67 6.02 1.18 0.53
C PHE A 67 5.39 2.56 0.79
N ILE A 68 5.39 3.02 2.05
CA ILE A 68 4.84 4.34 2.39
C ILE A 68 5.66 5.47 1.76
N ASP A 69 6.99 5.35 1.75
CA ASP A 69 7.88 6.30 1.11
C ASP A 69 7.70 6.35 -0.41
N PHE A 70 7.62 5.18 -1.04
CA PHE A 70 7.34 5.06 -2.46
C PHE A 70 6.02 5.75 -2.82
N THR A 71 4.95 5.43 -2.09
CA THR A 71 3.62 5.98 -2.34
C THR A 71 3.58 7.49 -2.11
N THR A 72 4.20 7.97 -1.02
CA THR A 72 4.30 9.40 -0.70
C THR A 72 5.05 10.15 -1.81
N LYS A 73 6.22 9.64 -2.23
CA LYS A 73 7.02 10.27 -3.26
C LYS A 73 6.31 10.28 -4.60
N ARG A 74 5.66 9.18 -4.96
CA ARG A 74 4.90 9.04 -6.21
C ARG A 74 3.74 10.02 -6.27
N ARG A 75 3.10 10.30 -5.14
CA ARG A 75 1.98 11.25 -5.05
C ARG A 75 2.37 12.70 -5.31
N GLU A 76 3.64 13.07 -5.11
CA GLU A 76 4.14 14.39 -5.52
C GLU A 76 4.04 14.59 -7.04
N THR A 77 4.21 13.51 -7.82
CA THR A 77 4.10 13.52 -9.29
C THR A 77 2.67 13.25 -9.76
N TYR A 78 1.94 12.37 -9.06
CA TYR A 78 0.58 11.98 -9.39
C TYR A 78 -0.36 12.24 -8.20
N PRO A 79 -0.83 13.49 -7.99
CA PRO A 79 -1.66 13.84 -6.84
C PRO A 79 -2.97 13.05 -6.73
N GLU A 80 -3.49 12.61 -7.88
CA GLU A 80 -4.73 11.84 -8.06
C GLU A 80 -4.50 10.32 -8.12
N LEU A 81 -3.32 9.82 -7.73
CA LEU A 81 -3.10 8.37 -7.70
C LEU A 81 -3.98 7.68 -6.66
N HIS A 82 -4.33 6.42 -6.92
CA HIS A 82 -5.01 5.53 -5.99
C HIS A 82 -4.17 4.27 -5.73
N VAL A 83 -4.40 3.67 -4.55
CA VAL A 83 -3.84 2.37 -4.18
C VAL A 83 -4.98 1.36 -4.18
N TYR A 84 -5.02 0.51 -5.20
CA TYR A 84 -5.98 -0.57 -5.31
C TYR A 84 -5.52 -1.79 -4.53
N HIS A 85 -6.44 -2.44 -3.84
CA HIS A 85 -6.20 -3.67 -3.08
C HIS A 85 -7.43 -4.58 -3.17
N TYR A 86 -7.27 -5.88 -2.99
CA TYR A 86 -8.37 -6.83 -3.21
C TYR A 86 -9.33 -6.95 -2.02
N ALA A 87 -8.83 -6.79 -0.79
CA ALA A 87 -9.60 -7.06 0.42
C ALA A 87 -9.49 -5.90 1.41
N PRO A 88 -10.36 -5.80 2.43
CA PRO A 88 -10.14 -4.86 3.52
C PRO A 88 -8.89 -5.19 4.37
N TYR A 89 -8.17 -6.27 4.04
CA TYR A 89 -7.00 -6.74 4.77
C TYR A 89 -5.83 -5.75 4.68
N GLU A 90 -5.50 -5.25 3.49
CA GLU A 90 -4.26 -4.52 3.26
C GLU A 90 -4.23 -3.17 4.00
N PRO A 91 -5.26 -2.29 3.91
CA PRO A 91 -5.28 -1.06 4.71
C PRO A 91 -5.28 -1.35 6.22
N GLY A 92 -5.92 -2.45 6.64
CA GLY A 92 -5.91 -2.91 8.03
C GLY A 92 -4.52 -3.36 8.50
N ALA A 93 -3.78 -4.05 7.65
CA ALA A 93 -2.40 -4.49 7.91
C ALA A 93 -1.46 -3.29 7.99
N LEU A 94 -1.49 -2.38 7.02
CA LEU A 94 -0.68 -1.15 7.05
C LEU A 94 -0.95 -0.30 8.29
N LYS A 95 -2.23 -0.17 8.71
CA LYS A 95 -2.58 0.53 9.94
C LYS A 95 -2.02 -0.15 11.19
N ARG A 96 -2.04 -1.49 11.25
CA ARG A 96 -1.45 -2.26 12.34
C ARG A 96 0.07 -2.07 12.39
N LEU A 97 0.74 -2.07 11.24
CA LEU A 97 2.19 -1.90 11.14
C LEU A 97 2.64 -0.49 11.51
N MET A 98 1.93 0.54 11.05
CA MET A 98 2.13 1.92 11.46
C MET A 98 2.10 2.04 13.00
N GLY A 99 1.05 1.49 13.64
CA GLY A 99 0.94 1.53 15.11
C GLY A 99 1.98 0.67 15.83
N ARG A 100 2.43 -0.43 15.21
CA ARG A 100 3.48 -1.31 15.78
C ARG A 100 4.85 -0.65 15.75
N TYR A 101 5.21 -0.01 14.64
CA TYR A 101 6.54 0.52 14.42
C TYR A 101 6.70 1.98 14.77
N ALA A 102 5.60 2.71 14.94
CA ALA A 102 5.58 4.14 15.24
C ALA A 102 6.44 4.94 14.24
N THR A 103 6.31 4.59 12.96
CA THR A 103 6.97 5.29 11.86
C THR A 103 5.98 5.57 10.73
N ARG A 104 6.25 6.65 9.99
CA ARG A 104 5.41 7.13 8.88
C ARG A 104 3.94 7.36 9.23
N GLU A 105 3.68 7.73 10.48
CA GLU A 105 2.33 7.95 10.99
C GLU A 105 1.63 9.09 10.25
N GLU A 106 2.33 10.21 10.01
CA GLU A 106 1.77 11.37 9.34
C GLU A 106 1.49 11.08 7.87
N GLU A 107 2.43 10.46 7.17
CA GLU A 107 2.26 10.08 5.77
C GLU A 107 1.09 9.11 5.60
N PHE A 108 1.00 8.08 6.44
CA PHE A 108 -0.10 7.11 6.37
C PHE A 108 -1.45 7.73 6.76
N ASP A 109 -1.53 8.58 7.78
CA ASP A 109 -2.77 9.30 8.13
C ASP A 109 -3.24 10.19 6.97
N ASN A 110 -2.30 10.87 6.28
CA ASN A 110 -2.61 11.67 5.10
C ASN A 110 -3.17 10.83 3.95
N MET A 111 -2.66 9.61 3.72
CA MET A 111 -3.20 8.67 2.73
C MET A 111 -4.63 8.23 3.06
N LEU A 112 -4.91 7.95 4.34
CA LEU A 112 -6.25 7.57 4.79
C LEU A 112 -7.24 8.72 4.64
N ARG A 113 -6.86 9.94 5.03
CA ARG A 113 -7.73 11.13 4.91
C ARG A 113 -8.04 11.49 3.47
N SER A 114 -7.11 11.27 2.55
CA SER A 114 -7.33 11.51 1.14
C SER A 114 -8.11 10.40 0.44
N LYS A 115 -8.55 9.36 1.16
CA LYS A 115 -9.23 8.19 0.59
C LYS A 115 -8.42 7.57 -0.57
N LEU A 116 -7.11 7.45 -0.35
CA LEU A 116 -6.18 6.96 -1.36
C LEU A 116 -6.42 5.48 -1.72
N PHE A 117 -6.89 4.70 -0.75
CA PHE A 117 -7.12 3.26 -0.88
C PHE A 117 -8.51 2.97 -1.49
N VAL A 118 -8.54 2.09 -2.50
CA VAL A 118 -9.75 1.67 -3.22
C VAL A 118 -9.82 0.14 -3.22
N ASP A 119 -11.00 -0.39 -2.87
CA ASP A 119 -11.33 -1.82 -2.83
C ASP A 119 -11.91 -2.37 -4.15
#